data_AF-A0A1U9NLR0-F1
#
_entry.id   AF-A0A1U9NLR0-F1
#
_cell.length_a   1.000
_cell.length_b   1.000
_cell.length_c   1.000
_cell.angle_alpha   90.00
_cell.angle_beta   90.00
_cell.angle_gamma   90.00
#
_symmetry.space_group_name_H-M   'P 1'
#
loop_
_entity.id
_entity.type
_entity.pdbx_description
1 polymer ?
#
loop_
_entity_poly.entity_id
_entity_poly.type
_entity_poly.pdbx_seq_one_letter_code
_entity_poly.pdbx_strand_id
1 'polypeptide(L)'
;MSKLRQIIFWLVLTVIAVLIGCSVYGAFIGADRAEIFFNSLPLASFWVLFLLLLAAGFAVFPALWRKPALLLCHLGPILVLIGGLWGSQTAHELRREFGLADKLYKGKIAVLEGEAVNEALLPPEYEESFELPFSLRLKDFRIEYYPIGSLVIQSRPTETRPTKTWNLPAEIGKTYSLTDGETVEIVKVYRNFKITIEDGQVQPKDVPGPAQNPAVEVILRDEEGNEMRKYAFQNFPGHIKPEDQYALRYNRNIKDFISEADILVDGEVQKQAEIEVNHPLYYDGYHLYQSEYRQVGPGSYMSILSVVSDRGLYFVWAGYAALCLGIVWQLWFVKLVSKISRRRGGNSGN
;
A
#
# COMPACT_ATOMS: atom_id res chain seq x y z
N MET A 1 -10.29 48.48 0.38
CA MET A 1 -9.55 47.64 -0.60
C MET A 1 -9.90 48.14 -2.00
N SER A 2 -9.02 48.01 -3.00
CA SER A 2 -9.42 48.34 -4.39
C SER A 2 -10.51 47.38 -4.89
N LYS A 3 -11.36 47.82 -5.82
CA LYS A 3 -12.41 46.96 -6.42
C LYS A 3 -11.82 45.67 -6.97
N LEU A 4 -10.65 45.75 -7.63
CA LEU A 4 -9.91 44.59 -8.14
C LEU A 4 -9.54 43.58 -7.04
N ARG A 5 -9.00 44.06 -5.90
CA ARG A 5 -8.67 43.18 -4.75
C ARG A 5 -9.90 42.47 -4.22
N GLN A 6 -11.02 43.19 -4.12
CA GLN A 6 -12.28 42.62 -3.64
C GLN A 6 -12.83 41.56 -4.59
N ILE A 7 -12.79 41.81 -5.91
CA ILE A 7 -13.23 40.85 -6.93
C ILE A 7 -12.38 39.57 -6.86
N ILE A 8 -11.05 39.69 -6.87
CA ILE A 8 -10.15 38.53 -6.81
C ILE A 8 -10.35 37.74 -5.52
N PHE A 9 -10.50 38.43 -4.39
CA PHE A 9 -10.76 37.79 -3.10
C PHE A 9 -12.05 36.96 -3.12
N TRP A 10 -13.17 37.53 -3.56
CA TRP A 10 -14.44 36.81 -3.65
C TRP A 10 -14.40 35.67 -4.66
N LEU A 11 -13.76 35.88 -5.81
CA LEU A 11 -13.60 34.84 -6.82
C LEU A 11 -12.82 33.64 -6.28
N VAL A 12 -11.70 33.87 -5.57
CA VAL A 12 -10.94 32.81 -4.91
C VAL A 12 -11.80 32.07 -3.89
N LEU A 13 -12.55 32.78 -3.04
CA LEU A 13 -13.44 32.14 -2.06
C LEU A 13 -14.53 31.30 -2.72
N THR A 14 -15.12 31.77 -3.81
CA THR A 14 -16.12 31.02 -4.58
C THR A 14 -15.49 29.75 -5.18
N VAL A 15 -14.31 29.87 -5.78
CA VAL A 15 -13.59 28.72 -6.35
C VAL A 15 -13.26 27.70 -5.25
N ILE A 16 -12.78 28.14 -4.08
CA ILE A 16 -12.53 27.24 -2.94
C ILE A 16 -13.82 26.56 -2.47
N ALA A 17 -14.94 27.29 -2.39
CA ALA A 17 -16.22 26.70 -1.99
C ALA A 17 -16.71 25.63 -2.98
N VAL A 18 -16.55 25.89 -4.29
CA VAL A 18 -16.83 24.89 -5.33
C VAL A 18 -15.91 23.68 -5.20
N LEU A 19 -14.61 23.90 -4.99
CA LEU A 19 -13.64 22.81 -4.78
C LEU A 19 -14.03 21.94 -3.59
N ILE A 20 -14.47 22.55 -2.47
CA ILE A 20 -14.96 21.80 -1.30
C ILE A 20 -16.17 20.95 -1.68
N GLY A 21 -17.15 21.51 -2.37
CA GLY A 21 -18.33 20.77 -2.84
C GLY A 21 -17.95 19.59 -3.74
N CYS A 22 -17.07 19.82 -4.72
CA CYS A 22 -16.54 18.78 -5.59
C CYS A 22 -15.77 17.70 -4.81
N SER A 23 -14.98 18.09 -3.81
CA SER A 23 -14.21 17.16 -2.96
C SER A 23 -15.12 16.28 -2.11
N VAL A 24 -16.17 16.87 -1.53
CA VAL A 24 -17.19 16.12 -0.79
C VAL A 24 -17.89 15.13 -1.72
N TYR A 25 -18.34 15.58 -2.89
CA TYR A 25 -18.96 14.70 -3.89
C TYR A 25 -18.04 13.55 -4.31
N GLY A 26 -16.78 13.86 -4.62
CA GLY A 26 -15.75 12.89 -4.99
C GLY A 26 -15.55 11.80 -3.93
N ALA A 27 -15.58 12.18 -2.64
CA ALA A 27 -15.46 11.23 -1.54
C ALA A 27 -16.60 10.20 -1.48
N PHE A 28 -17.80 10.52 -1.99
CA PHE A 28 -18.96 9.62 -1.96
C PHE A 28 -19.07 8.69 -3.17
N ILE A 29 -18.43 9.00 -4.30
CA ILE A 29 -18.55 8.20 -5.53
C ILE A 29 -17.48 7.10 -5.68
N GLY A 30 -16.51 7.03 -4.76
CA GLY A 30 -15.40 6.08 -4.78
C GLY A 30 -14.20 6.57 -5.60
N ALA A 31 -13.02 5.99 -5.34
CA ALA A 31 -11.73 6.49 -5.84
C ALA A 31 -11.66 6.54 -7.38
N ASP A 32 -12.01 5.44 -8.05
CA ASP A 32 -11.89 5.34 -9.52
C ASP A 32 -12.80 6.37 -10.23
N ARG A 33 -14.05 6.52 -9.75
CA ARG A 33 -14.98 7.50 -10.32
C ARG A 33 -14.58 8.94 -9.99
N ALA A 34 -14.04 9.17 -8.80
CA ALA A 34 -13.51 10.47 -8.41
C ALA A 34 -12.31 10.86 -9.28
N GLU A 35 -11.41 9.92 -9.58
CA GLU A 35 -10.27 10.14 -10.48
C GLU A 35 -10.75 10.57 -11.88
N ILE A 36 -11.72 9.85 -12.46
CA ILE A 36 -12.31 10.23 -13.75
C ILE A 36 -12.96 11.62 -13.68
N PHE A 37 -13.70 11.89 -12.60
CA PHE A 37 -14.38 13.18 -12.40
C PHE A 37 -13.37 14.33 -12.32
N PHE A 38 -12.33 14.23 -11.48
CA PHE A 38 -11.36 15.31 -11.27
C PHE A 38 -10.39 15.52 -12.43
N ASN A 39 -10.22 14.53 -13.31
CA ASN A 39 -9.45 14.64 -14.55
C ASN A 39 -10.31 14.99 -15.78
N SER A 40 -11.64 15.16 -15.62
CA SER A 40 -12.51 15.60 -16.71
C SER A 40 -12.17 17.01 -17.20
N LEU A 41 -12.49 17.30 -18.48
CA LEU A 41 -12.20 18.60 -19.10
C LEU A 41 -12.70 19.83 -18.29
N PRO A 42 -13.92 19.82 -17.71
CA PRO A 42 -14.37 20.92 -16.85
C PRO A 42 -13.50 21.09 -15.60
N LEU A 43 -13.12 20.01 -14.91
CA LEU A 43 -12.27 20.11 -13.72
C LEU A 43 -10.82 20.44 -14.08
N ALA A 44 -10.29 19.96 -15.20
CA ALA A 44 -8.99 20.39 -15.71
C ALA A 44 -8.94 21.92 -15.91
N SER A 45 -9.99 22.48 -16.52
CA SER A 45 -10.13 23.94 -16.68
C SER A 45 -10.24 24.66 -15.34
N PHE A 46 -10.96 24.06 -14.39
CA PHE A 46 -11.07 24.55 -13.02
C PHE A 46 -9.71 24.60 -12.31
N TRP A 47 -8.88 23.55 -12.44
CA TRP A 47 -7.54 23.50 -11.83
C TRP A 47 -6.63 24.60 -12.38
N VAL A 48 -6.65 24.82 -13.70
CA VAL A 48 -5.89 25.91 -14.34
C VAL A 48 -6.36 27.28 -13.84
N LEU A 49 -7.68 27.51 -13.80
CA LEU A 49 -8.24 28.75 -13.27
C LEU A 49 -7.83 28.96 -11.81
N PHE A 50 -7.93 27.93 -10.98
CA PHE A 50 -7.58 28.02 -9.57
C PHE A 50 -6.10 28.35 -9.38
N LEU A 51 -5.22 27.69 -10.12
CA LEU A 51 -3.79 27.99 -10.12
C LEU A 51 -3.49 29.44 -10.52
N LEU A 52 -4.13 29.93 -11.59
CA LEU A 52 -3.99 31.31 -12.05
C LEU A 52 -4.48 32.33 -11.02
N LEU A 53 -5.57 32.03 -10.32
CA LEU A 53 -6.10 32.91 -9.26
C LEU A 53 -5.19 32.97 -8.04
N LEU A 54 -4.63 31.82 -7.62
CA LEU A 54 -3.63 31.78 -6.55
C LEU A 54 -2.37 32.57 -6.93
N ALA A 55 -1.88 32.42 -8.17
CA ALA A 55 -0.76 33.18 -8.68
C ALA A 55 -1.04 34.69 -8.78
N ALA A 56 -2.22 35.08 -9.29
CA ALA A 56 -2.65 36.47 -9.37
C ALA A 56 -2.73 37.14 -7.98
N GLY A 57 -3.04 36.34 -6.94
CA GLY A 57 -2.99 36.78 -5.55
C GLY A 57 -1.66 37.42 -5.19
N PHE A 58 -0.52 36.84 -5.61
CA PHE A 58 0.82 37.37 -5.31
C PHE A 58 1.08 38.74 -5.92
N ALA A 59 0.55 39.00 -7.12
CA ALA A 59 0.67 40.29 -7.77
C ALA A 59 -0.21 41.36 -7.08
N VAL A 60 -1.41 40.97 -6.66
CA VAL A 60 -2.46 41.90 -6.20
C VAL A 60 -2.35 42.22 -4.70
N PHE A 61 -1.85 41.27 -3.91
CA PHE A 61 -1.71 41.37 -2.46
C PHE A 61 -0.23 41.30 -2.04
N PRO A 62 0.45 42.46 -1.92
CA PRO A 62 1.87 42.48 -1.54
C PRO A 62 2.18 41.83 -0.20
N ALA A 63 1.19 41.74 0.69
CA ALA A 63 1.33 41.06 1.97
C ALA A 63 1.69 39.57 1.80
N LEU A 64 1.28 38.93 0.69
CA LEU A 64 1.54 37.51 0.45
C LEU A 64 3.02 37.22 0.28
N TRP A 65 3.79 38.05 -0.43
CA TRP A 65 5.24 37.82 -0.57
C TRP A 65 6.08 38.56 0.47
N ARG A 66 5.55 39.61 1.11
CA ARG A 66 6.26 40.35 2.17
C ARG A 66 6.24 39.69 3.54
N LYS A 67 5.24 38.86 3.82
CA LYS A 67 5.11 38.16 5.11
C LYS A 67 5.48 36.68 4.92
N PRO A 68 6.56 36.18 5.53
CA PRO A 68 7.07 34.83 5.26
C PRO A 68 6.04 33.73 5.54
N ALA A 69 5.27 33.82 6.63
CA ALA A 69 4.18 32.87 6.89
C ALA A 69 3.12 32.86 5.78
N LEU A 70 2.68 34.03 5.30
CA LEU A 70 1.69 34.10 4.24
C LEU A 70 2.27 33.61 2.91
N LEU A 71 3.53 33.93 2.62
CA LEU A 71 4.24 33.46 1.43
C LEU A 71 4.24 31.95 1.39
N LEU A 72 4.71 31.31 2.47
CA LEU A 72 4.81 29.87 2.57
C LEU A 72 3.44 29.19 2.49
N CYS A 73 2.42 29.72 3.18
CA CYS A 73 1.07 29.16 3.15
C CYS A 73 0.38 29.27 1.78
N HIS A 74 0.75 30.23 0.92
CA HIS A 74 0.13 30.40 -0.41
C HIS A 74 1.00 29.82 -1.53
N LEU A 75 2.32 29.81 -1.37
CA LEU A 75 3.25 29.17 -2.30
C LEU A 75 3.09 27.64 -2.25
N GLY A 76 2.83 27.09 -1.06
CA GLY A 76 2.65 25.65 -0.88
C GLY A 76 1.58 25.02 -1.77
N PRO A 77 0.31 25.50 -1.74
CA PRO A 77 -0.74 24.99 -2.62
C PRO A 77 -0.44 25.15 -4.11
N ILE A 78 0.23 26.25 -4.51
CA ILE A 78 0.68 26.45 -5.89
C ILE A 78 1.67 25.36 -6.29
N LEU A 79 2.67 25.06 -5.45
CA LEU A 79 3.65 23.99 -5.71
C LEU A 79 2.99 22.61 -5.76
N VAL A 80 2.03 22.33 -4.88
CA VAL A 80 1.26 21.07 -4.91
C VAL A 80 0.48 20.94 -6.22
N LEU A 81 -0.22 21.99 -6.65
CA LEU A 81 -0.97 21.98 -7.91
C LEU A 81 -0.05 21.84 -9.12
N ILE A 82 1.05 22.58 -9.17
CA ILE A 82 2.06 22.46 -10.24
C ILE A 82 2.62 21.04 -10.26
N GLY A 83 2.96 20.48 -9.10
CA GLY A 83 3.47 19.11 -8.99
C GLY A 83 2.48 18.06 -9.48
N GLY A 84 1.22 18.15 -9.03
CA GLY A 84 0.15 17.25 -9.47
C GLY A 84 -0.10 17.33 -10.98
N LEU A 85 -0.20 18.55 -11.52
CA LEU A 85 -0.35 18.76 -12.98
C LEU A 85 0.87 18.23 -13.75
N TRP A 86 2.08 18.49 -13.26
CA TRP A 86 3.32 18.06 -13.92
C TRP A 86 3.50 16.53 -13.92
N GLY A 87 3.04 15.87 -12.86
CA GLY A 87 3.06 14.41 -12.71
C GLY A 87 1.88 13.69 -13.35
N SER A 88 0.85 14.39 -13.80
CA SER A 88 -0.37 13.79 -14.36
C SER A 88 -0.13 13.00 -15.65
N GLN A 89 -1.02 12.05 -15.95
CA GLN A 89 -1.02 11.30 -17.20
C GLN A 89 -1.01 12.21 -18.43
N THR A 90 -1.88 13.22 -18.45
CA THR A 90 -1.96 14.19 -19.55
C THR A 90 -0.65 14.94 -19.77
N ALA A 91 0.08 15.30 -18.70
CA ALA A 91 1.38 15.94 -18.83
C ALA A 91 2.46 14.98 -19.37
N HIS A 92 2.38 13.69 -19.04
CA HIS A 92 3.23 12.66 -19.65
C HIS A 92 2.94 12.50 -21.14
N GLU A 93 1.67 12.37 -21.53
CA GLU A 93 1.24 12.24 -22.92
C GLU A 93 1.68 13.45 -23.76
N LEU A 94 1.41 14.67 -23.27
CA LEU A 94 1.78 15.90 -23.96
C LEU A 94 3.30 16.01 -24.16
N ARG A 95 4.11 15.64 -23.15
CA ARG A 95 5.58 15.63 -23.31
C ARG A 95 6.06 14.60 -24.33
N ARG A 96 5.40 13.44 -24.41
CA ARG A 96 5.67 12.40 -25.41
C ARG A 96 5.36 12.93 -26.81
N GLU A 97 4.20 13.56 -27.00
CA GLU A 97 3.80 14.19 -28.27
C GLU A 97 4.76 15.29 -28.74
N PHE A 98 5.23 16.13 -27.81
CA PHE A 98 6.20 17.20 -28.11
C PHE A 98 7.66 16.74 -28.14
N GLY A 99 7.94 15.44 -27.97
CA GLY A 99 9.30 14.89 -28.00
C GLY A 99 10.23 15.43 -26.90
N LEU A 100 9.67 15.94 -25.80
CA LEU A 100 10.44 16.61 -24.75
C LEU A 100 11.10 15.62 -23.79
N ALA A 101 10.39 14.55 -23.41
CA ALA A 101 10.93 13.49 -22.59
C ALA A 101 9.99 12.30 -22.54
N ASP A 102 10.50 11.11 -22.86
CA ASP A 102 9.73 9.87 -22.77
C ASP A 102 9.98 9.20 -21.42
N LYS A 103 8.92 9.07 -20.62
CA LYS A 103 8.99 8.41 -19.31
C LYS A 103 7.61 7.87 -19.02
N LEU A 104 7.55 6.57 -18.73
CA LEU A 104 6.35 5.89 -18.28
C LEU A 104 5.66 6.67 -17.15
N TYR A 105 4.37 6.96 -17.31
CA TYR A 105 3.55 7.50 -16.22
C TYR A 105 3.32 6.41 -15.16
N LYS A 106 2.70 5.29 -15.58
CA LYS A 106 2.40 4.14 -14.73
C LYS A 106 2.28 2.87 -15.59
N GLY A 107 2.77 1.75 -15.09
CA GLY A 107 2.66 0.44 -15.74
C GLY A 107 2.86 -0.71 -14.75
N LYS A 108 2.86 -1.95 -15.26
CA LYS A 108 3.19 -3.16 -14.50
C LYS A 108 4.37 -3.88 -15.13
N ILE A 109 5.27 -4.39 -14.30
CA ILE A 109 6.30 -5.35 -14.71
C ILE A 109 5.90 -6.71 -14.15
N ALA A 110 5.97 -7.75 -14.97
CA ALA A 110 5.92 -9.12 -14.53
C ALA A 110 7.30 -9.75 -14.72
N VAL A 111 7.92 -10.23 -13.64
CA VAL A 111 9.27 -10.78 -13.66
C VAL A 111 9.29 -12.15 -12.99
N LEU A 112 9.78 -13.16 -13.72
CA LEU A 112 9.98 -14.51 -13.20
C LEU A 112 11.28 -14.57 -12.40
N GLU A 113 11.31 -15.41 -11.36
CA GLU A 113 12.55 -15.67 -10.62
C GLU A 113 13.68 -16.14 -11.54
N GLY A 114 14.86 -15.54 -11.38
CA GLY A 114 16.03 -15.76 -12.21
C GLY A 114 16.06 -14.96 -13.51
N GLU A 115 14.93 -14.37 -13.93
CA GLU A 115 14.85 -13.58 -15.17
C GLU A 115 15.04 -12.08 -14.92
N ALA A 116 15.47 -11.38 -15.98
CA ALA A 116 15.59 -9.94 -16.01
C ALA A 116 14.71 -9.36 -17.12
N VAL A 117 13.96 -8.31 -16.79
CA VAL A 117 13.06 -7.63 -17.72
C VAL A 117 13.26 -6.13 -17.63
N ASN A 118 13.19 -5.44 -18.76
CA ASN A 118 13.20 -3.97 -18.83
C ASN A 118 11.89 -3.41 -19.40
N GLU A 119 10.92 -4.27 -19.69
CA GLU A 119 9.67 -3.86 -20.33
C GLU A 119 8.54 -3.75 -19.31
N ALA A 120 7.86 -2.61 -19.30
CA ALA A 120 6.67 -2.38 -18.50
C ALA A 120 5.42 -2.41 -19.39
N LEU A 121 4.43 -3.20 -18.99
CA LEU A 121 3.12 -3.28 -19.62
C LEU A 121 2.27 -2.08 -19.20
N LEU A 122 1.69 -1.37 -20.16
CA LEU A 122 0.77 -0.27 -19.91
C LEU A 122 -0.63 -0.80 -19.52
N PRO A 123 -1.48 0.02 -18.88
CA PRO A 123 -2.87 -0.35 -18.62
C PRO A 123 -3.59 -0.79 -19.91
N PRO A 124 -4.60 -1.69 -19.83
CA PRO A 124 -5.23 -2.34 -20.99
C PRO A 124 -5.84 -1.42 -22.05
N GLU A 125 -5.95 -0.12 -21.76
CA GLU A 125 -6.40 0.92 -22.69
C GLU A 125 -5.37 1.20 -23.81
N TYR A 126 -4.13 0.76 -23.63
CA TYR A 126 -3.04 0.87 -24.59
C TYR A 126 -2.40 -0.51 -24.77
N GLU A 127 -2.44 -1.09 -25.99
CA GLU A 127 -1.73 -2.34 -26.35
C GLU A 127 -0.19 -2.19 -26.38
N GLU A 128 0.33 -1.09 -25.83
CA GLU A 128 1.72 -0.68 -25.89
C GLU A 128 2.48 -1.13 -24.63
N SER A 129 3.77 -1.35 -24.81
CA SER A 129 4.74 -1.55 -23.75
C SER A 129 5.72 -0.37 -23.70
N PHE A 130 6.37 -0.18 -22.56
CA PHE A 130 7.38 0.86 -22.36
C PHE A 130 8.71 0.23 -21.93
N GLU A 131 9.76 0.49 -22.67
CA GLU A 131 11.12 0.07 -22.31
C GLU A 131 11.72 1.01 -21.26
N LEU A 132 12.03 0.47 -20.10
CA LEU A 132 12.65 1.20 -18.99
C LEU A 132 14.15 1.38 -19.23
N PRO A 133 14.75 2.46 -18.70
CA PRO A 133 16.18 2.74 -18.84
C PRO A 133 17.07 1.80 -17.97
N PHE A 134 16.50 0.76 -17.40
CA PHE A 134 17.16 -0.26 -16.59
C PHE A 134 16.42 -1.59 -16.69
N SER A 135 17.12 -2.69 -16.45
CA SER A 135 16.48 -4.00 -16.27
C SER A 135 16.29 -4.29 -14.79
N LEU A 136 15.17 -4.91 -14.46
CA LEU A 136 14.89 -5.46 -13.15
C LEU A 136 15.05 -6.98 -13.22
N ARG A 137 15.94 -7.55 -12.41
CA ARG A 137 16.06 -9.00 -12.22
C ARG A 137 15.46 -9.41 -10.89
N LEU A 138 14.60 -10.42 -10.90
CA LEU A 138 14.12 -11.05 -9.67
C LEU A 138 15.07 -12.19 -9.30
N LYS A 139 15.73 -12.08 -8.14
CA LYS A 139 16.57 -13.16 -7.62
C LYS A 139 15.74 -14.25 -6.97
N ASP A 140 14.85 -13.84 -6.08
CA ASP A 140 14.02 -14.71 -5.26
C ASP A 140 12.73 -13.98 -4.89
N PHE A 141 11.64 -14.72 -4.76
CA PHE A 141 10.42 -14.22 -4.16
C PHE A 141 9.99 -15.13 -3.01
N ARG A 142 9.80 -14.53 -1.86
CA ARG A 142 9.45 -15.26 -0.63
C ARG A 142 8.26 -14.65 0.08
N ILE A 143 7.45 -15.53 0.66
CA ILE A 143 6.33 -15.17 1.52
C ILE A 143 6.76 -15.40 2.97
N GLU A 144 6.83 -14.33 3.74
CA GLU A 144 7.04 -14.44 5.18
C GLU A 144 5.71 -14.69 5.88
N TYR A 145 5.73 -15.58 6.88
CA TYR A 145 4.57 -15.91 7.68
C TYR A 145 4.82 -15.52 9.14
N TYR A 146 3.77 -15.11 9.84
CA TYR A 146 3.83 -15.01 11.29
C TYR A 146 4.08 -16.40 11.90
N PRO A 147 4.77 -16.48 13.06
CA PRO A 147 5.03 -17.76 13.72
C PRO A 147 3.74 -18.52 14.08
N ILE A 148 2.67 -17.80 14.40
CA ILE A 148 1.39 -18.36 14.82
C ILE A 148 0.40 -18.26 13.66
N GLY A 149 0.02 -19.41 13.11
CA GLY A 149 -1.09 -19.53 12.17
C GLY A 149 -2.44 -19.59 12.88
N SER A 150 -3.49 -19.88 12.12
CA SER A 150 -4.85 -20.00 12.60
C SER A 150 -5.45 -21.34 12.23
N LEU A 151 -6.07 -22.00 13.21
CA LEU A 151 -6.90 -23.17 13.02
C LEU A 151 -8.36 -22.71 12.83
N VAL A 152 -8.88 -22.96 11.64
CA VAL A 152 -10.29 -22.74 11.32
C VAL A 152 -11.03 -24.06 11.52
N ILE A 153 -12.07 -24.04 12.35
CA ILE A 153 -12.95 -25.18 12.60
C ILE A 153 -14.35 -24.77 12.14
N GLN A 154 -15.00 -25.63 11.37
CA GLN A 154 -16.39 -25.44 10.93
C GLN A 154 -17.22 -26.62 11.39
N SER A 155 -18.33 -26.37 12.08
CA SER A 155 -19.29 -27.41 12.41
C SER A 155 -20.07 -27.82 11.16
N ARG A 156 -20.43 -29.09 11.05
CA ARG A 156 -21.37 -29.52 10.02
C ARG A 156 -22.74 -28.87 10.27
N PRO A 157 -23.41 -28.32 9.25
CA PRO A 157 -24.77 -27.82 9.38
C PRO A 157 -25.75 -28.98 9.63
N THR A 158 -26.74 -28.76 10.47
CA THR A 158 -27.90 -29.65 10.63
C THR A 158 -29.17 -28.89 10.24
N GLU A 159 -30.30 -29.59 10.06
CA GLU A 159 -31.59 -28.95 9.73
C GLU A 159 -31.98 -27.84 10.72
N THR A 160 -31.50 -27.93 11.96
CA THR A 160 -31.85 -27.02 13.06
C THR A 160 -30.74 -26.06 13.48
N ARG A 161 -29.50 -26.24 12.97
CA ARG A 161 -28.35 -25.40 13.37
C ARG A 161 -27.48 -25.02 12.15
N PRO A 162 -27.27 -23.71 11.90
CA PRO A 162 -26.36 -23.28 10.85
C PRO A 162 -24.90 -23.62 11.20
N THR A 163 -24.05 -23.65 10.17
CA THR A 163 -22.60 -23.82 10.33
C THR A 163 -22.02 -22.75 11.27
N LYS A 164 -21.41 -23.18 12.37
CA LYS A 164 -20.61 -22.33 13.25
C LYS A 164 -19.14 -22.44 12.84
N THR A 165 -18.46 -21.30 12.80
CA THR A 165 -17.03 -21.23 12.48
C THR A 165 -16.26 -20.68 13.66
N TRP A 166 -15.18 -21.36 14.04
CA TRP A 166 -14.18 -20.88 15.00
C TRP A 166 -12.89 -20.58 14.26
N ASN A 167 -12.24 -19.49 14.63
CA ASN A 167 -10.93 -19.10 14.13
C ASN A 167 -9.99 -18.94 15.32
N LEU A 168 -9.19 -19.98 15.58
CA LEU A 168 -8.40 -20.14 16.79
C LEU A 168 -6.91 -19.97 16.48
N PRO A 169 -6.13 -19.22 17.28
CA PRO A 169 -4.68 -19.20 17.14
C PRO A 169 -4.08 -20.60 17.27
N ALA A 170 -3.16 -20.97 16.38
CA ALA A 170 -2.49 -22.27 16.39
C ALA A 170 -1.33 -22.34 17.39
N GLU A 171 -1.58 -22.02 18.65
CA GLU A 171 -0.59 -22.02 19.73
C GLU A 171 -0.44 -23.43 20.33
N ILE A 172 0.78 -23.99 20.29
CA ILE A 172 1.08 -25.33 20.82
C ILE A 172 0.78 -25.40 22.32
N GLY A 173 0.08 -26.45 22.75
CA GLY A 173 -0.31 -26.73 24.13
C GLY A 173 -1.58 -26.00 24.60
N LYS A 174 -2.22 -25.21 23.74
CA LYS A 174 -3.42 -24.45 24.09
C LYS A 174 -4.69 -25.24 23.80
N THR A 175 -5.62 -25.21 24.74
CA THR A 175 -6.94 -25.82 24.63
C THR A 175 -8.02 -24.74 24.53
N TYR A 176 -8.97 -24.95 23.62
CA TYR A 176 -10.10 -24.05 23.38
C TYR A 176 -11.43 -24.81 23.51
N SER A 177 -12.45 -24.15 24.06
CA SER A 177 -13.82 -24.69 24.08
C SER A 177 -14.52 -24.41 22.75
N LEU A 178 -15.15 -25.41 22.15
CA LEU A 178 -15.98 -25.26 20.95
C LEU A 178 -17.44 -24.99 21.34
N THR A 179 -17.94 -25.83 22.24
CA THR A 179 -19.28 -25.83 22.84
C THR A 179 -19.17 -26.16 24.33
N ASP A 180 -20.29 -26.33 25.02
CA ASP A 180 -20.33 -26.74 26.43
C ASP A 180 -19.99 -28.24 26.53
N GLY A 181 -18.71 -28.55 26.71
CA GLY A 181 -18.21 -29.92 26.89
C GLY A 181 -17.22 -30.37 25.82
N GLU A 182 -17.28 -29.81 24.60
CA GLU A 182 -16.34 -30.16 23.54
C GLU A 182 -15.15 -29.19 23.50
N THR A 183 -13.94 -29.74 23.39
CA THR A 183 -12.71 -28.94 23.35
C THR A 183 -11.79 -29.35 22.21
N VAL A 184 -10.90 -28.45 21.83
CA VAL A 184 -9.80 -28.72 20.90
C VAL A 184 -8.49 -28.30 21.53
N GLU A 185 -7.53 -29.22 21.57
CA GLU A 185 -6.16 -28.99 22.00
C GLU A 185 -5.23 -28.98 20.80
N ILE A 186 -4.35 -27.98 20.74
CA ILE A 186 -3.36 -27.83 19.67
C ILE A 186 -2.07 -28.51 20.09
N VAL A 187 -1.80 -29.68 19.53
CA VAL A 187 -0.69 -30.55 19.99
C VAL A 187 0.62 -30.15 19.33
N LYS A 188 0.61 -29.91 18.02
CA LYS A 188 1.83 -29.66 17.25
C LYS A 188 1.55 -28.95 15.93
N VAL A 189 2.46 -28.06 15.53
CA VAL A 189 2.44 -27.42 14.21
C VAL A 189 3.61 -27.98 13.39
N TYR A 190 3.32 -28.40 12.17
CA TYR A 190 4.26 -28.97 11.21
C TYR A 190 4.48 -27.97 10.08
N ARG A 191 5.75 -27.70 9.72
CA ARG A 191 6.11 -26.90 8.55
C ARG A 191 5.94 -27.69 7.26
N ASN A 192 6.29 -28.96 7.27
CA ASN A 192 6.23 -29.86 6.13
C ASN A 192 5.90 -31.29 6.59
N PHE A 193 4.61 -31.50 6.84
CA PHE A 193 4.07 -32.76 7.34
C PHE A 193 4.26 -33.90 6.34
N LYS A 194 4.83 -35.01 6.81
CA LYS A 194 4.83 -36.30 6.11
C LYS A 194 4.49 -37.42 7.09
N ILE A 195 3.83 -38.45 6.58
CA ILE A 195 3.61 -39.69 7.31
C ILE A 195 4.64 -40.70 6.85
N THR A 196 5.40 -41.26 7.79
CA THR A 196 6.32 -42.37 7.58
C THR A 196 5.82 -43.60 8.32
N ILE A 197 6.02 -44.78 7.74
CA ILE A 197 5.76 -46.05 8.43
C ILE A 197 7.12 -46.57 8.91
N GLU A 198 7.30 -46.62 10.23
CA GLU A 198 8.47 -47.20 10.89
C GLU A 198 7.99 -48.32 11.80
N ASP A 199 8.56 -49.52 11.67
CA ASP A 199 8.17 -50.71 12.43
C ASP A 199 6.66 -51.04 12.41
N GLY A 200 6.02 -50.78 11.26
CA GLY A 200 4.58 -50.99 11.08
C GLY A 200 3.69 -49.94 11.75
N GLN A 201 4.28 -48.91 12.38
CA GLN A 201 3.56 -47.81 12.99
C GLN A 201 3.60 -46.55 12.13
N VAL A 202 2.43 -45.91 12.00
CA VAL A 202 2.26 -44.63 11.33
C VAL A 202 2.82 -43.52 12.23
N GLN A 203 3.91 -42.89 11.79
CA GLN A 203 4.54 -41.78 12.50
C GLN A 203 4.45 -40.47 11.70
N PRO A 204 3.77 -39.44 12.21
CA PRO A 204 3.81 -38.10 11.62
C PRO A 204 5.17 -37.43 11.91
N LYS A 205 5.84 -36.93 10.87
CA LYS A 205 7.12 -36.22 10.98
C LYS A 205 7.06 -34.86 10.28
N ASP A 206 7.79 -33.91 10.85
CA ASP A 206 8.08 -32.64 10.19
C ASP A 206 9.40 -32.80 9.45
N VAL A 207 9.36 -32.90 8.13
CA VAL A 207 10.53 -33.24 7.32
C VAL A 207 11.23 -31.97 6.85
N PRO A 208 12.56 -31.85 6.99
CA PRO A 208 13.31 -30.71 6.46
C PRO A 208 13.02 -30.48 4.97
N GLY A 209 12.92 -29.22 4.57
CA GLY A 209 12.65 -28.84 3.18
C GLY A 209 11.67 -27.66 3.08
N PRO A 210 11.28 -27.28 1.85
CA PRO A 210 10.30 -26.23 1.63
C PRO A 210 8.96 -26.59 2.28
N ALA A 211 8.30 -25.59 2.88
CA ALA A 211 7.03 -25.73 3.60
C ALA A 211 5.83 -25.96 2.65
N GLN A 212 5.88 -27.06 1.90
CA GLN A 212 4.90 -27.43 0.88
C GLN A 212 3.64 -28.07 1.48
N ASN A 213 3.76 -28.67 2.67
CA ASN A 213 2.65 -29.28 3.38
C ASN A 213 2.53 -28.84 4.85
N PRO A 214 2.17 -27.58 5.14
CA PRO A 214 1.95 -27.12 6.50
C PRO A 214 0.70 -27.76 7.10
N ALA A 215 0.80 -28.23 8.35
CA ALA A 215 -0.31 -28.86 9.06
C ALA A 215 -0.29 -28.51 10.54
N VAL A 216 -1.45 -28.59 11.18
CA VAL A 216 -1.55 -28.60 12.65
C VAL A 216 -2.23 -29.89 13.09
N GLU A 217 -1.65 -30.52 14.11
CA GLU A 217 -2.19 -31.67 14.78
C GLU A 217 -2.98 -31.21 16.01
N VAL A 218 -4.18 -31.74 16.12
CA VAL A 218 -5.11 -31.40 17.20
C VAL A 218 -5.72 -32.65 17.81
N ILE A 219 -6.08 -32.54 19.08
CA ILE A 219 -6.94 -33.50 19.78
C ILE A 219 -8.27 -32.82 20.01
N LEU A 220 -9.33 -33.36 19.41
CA LEU A 220 -10.70 -33.01 19.72
C LEU A 220 -11.18 -33.89 20.87
N ARG A 221 -11.81 -33.31 21.88
CA ARG A 221 -12.52 -34.03 22.94
C ARG A 221 -14.01 -33.74 22.80
N ASP A 222 -14.83 -34.78 22.75
CA ASP A 222 -16.28 -34.64 22.77
C ASP A 222 -16.81 -34.45 24.21
N GLU A 223 -18.13 -34.30 24.36
CA GLU A 223 -18.80 -34.15 25.66
C GLU A 223 -18.61 -35.37 26.58
N GLU A 224 -18.38 -36.55 26.01
CA GLU A 224 -18.15 -37.82 26.71
C GLU A 224 -16.68 -37.97 27.13
N GLY A 225 -15.80 -37.09 26.65
CA GLY A 225 -14.36 -37.11 26.89
C GLY A 225 -13.57 -38.00 25.93
N ASN A 226 -14.18 -38.54 24.88
CA ASN A 226 -13.47 -39.33 23.87
C ASN A 226 -12.52 -38.43 23.07
N GLU A 227 -11.28 -38.88 22.91
CA GLU A 227 -10.26 -38.14 22.18
C GLU A 227 -10.18 -38.58 20.71
N MET A 228 -10.24 -37.61 19.80
CA MET A 228 -10.03 -37.81 18.37
C MET A 228 -8.84 -36.97 17.88
N ARG A 229 -7.79 -37.66 17.43
CA ARG A 229 -6.64 -37.01 16.80
C ARG A 229 -6.95 -36.67 15.34
N LYS A 230 -6.75 -35.41 14.95
CA LYS A 230 -6.95 -34.92 13.59
C LYS A 230 -5.77 -34.07 13.13
N TYR A 231 -5.60 -33.99 11.82
CA TYR A 231 -4.63 -33.11 11.17
C TYR A 231 -5.37 -32.14 10.27
N ALA A 232 -5.16 -30.85 10.47
CA ALA A 232 -5.70 -29.81 9.62
C ALA A 232 -4.59 -29.28 8.72
N PHE A 233 -4.83 -29.28 7.42
CA PHE A 233 -3.85 -28.89 6.41
C PHE A 233 -4.20 -27.54 5.79
N GLN A 234 -3.19 -26.87 5.23
CA GLN A 234 -3.39 -25.59 4.53
C GLN A 234 -3.87 -25.77 3.09
N ASN A 235 -3.22 -26.67 2.36
CA ASN A 235 -3.34 -26.75 0.90
C ASN A 235 -4.39 -27.75 0.41
N PHE A 236 -4.91 -28.59 1.31
CA PHE A 236 -5.91 -29.58 0.99
C PHE A 236 -6.87 -29.77 2.16
N PRO A 237 -8.14 -30.13 1.89
CA PRO A 237 -9.04 -30.55 2.94
C PRO A 237 -8.46 -31.79 3.62
N GLY A 238 -8.51 -31.84 4.96
CA GLY A 238 -8.19 -33.06 5.69
C GLY A 238 -9.10 -34.22 5.26
N HIS A 239 -8.76 -35.45 5.63
CA HIS A 239 -9.65 -36.60 5.43
C HIS A 239 -10.90 -36.45 6.31
N ILE A 240 -11.93 -35.77 5.77
CA ILE A 240 -13.24 -35.62 6.39
C ILE A 240 -14.00 -36.93 6.18
N LYS A 241 -14.37 -37.58 7.26
CA LYS A 241 -15.26 -38.75 7.22
C LYS A 241 -16.73 -38.31 7.27
N PRO A 242 -17.66 -39.09 6.71
CA PRO A 242 -19.09 -38.78 6.81
C PRO A 242 -19.59 -38.57 8.24
N GLU A 243 -18.97 -39.21 9.23
CA GLU A 243 -19.27 -39.10 10.66
C GLU A 243 -18.62 -37.89 11.36
N ASP A 244 -17.69 -37.18 10.71
CA ASP A 244 -17.00 -36.05 11.33
C ASP A 244 -17.95 -34.85 11.52
N GLN A 245 -18.11 -34.42 12.78
CA GLN A 245 -18.86 -33.22 13.15
C GLN A 245 -18.16 -31.92 12.77
N TYR A 246 -16.83 -31.96 12.67
CA TYR A 246 -15.98 -30.80 12.45
C TYR A 246 -15.11 -30.94 11.20
N ALA A 247 -15.12 -29.91 10.36
CA ALA A 247 -14.16 -29.72 9.29
C ALA A 247 -13.06 -28.74 9.76
N LEU A 248 -11.79 -29.13 9.59
CA LEU A 248 -10.66 -28.36 10.10
C LEU A 248 -9.78 -27.92 8.94
N ARG A 249 -9.31 -26.67 9.00
CA ARG A 249 -8.36 -26.09 8.05
C ARG A 249 -7.31 -25.29 8.78
N TYR A 250 -6.05 -25.46 8.39
CA TYR A 250 -4.95 -24.67 8.92
C TYR A 250 -4.61 -23.53 7.97
N ASN A 251 -4.51 -22.30 8.44
CA ASN A 251 -4.07 -21.17 7.64
C ASN A 251 -2.85 -20.54 8.29
N ARG A 252 -1.74 -20.41 7.55
CA ARG A 252 -0.65 -19.53 8.00
C ARG A 252 -1.03 -18.08 7.74
N ASN A 253 -0.75 -17.21 8.71
CA ASN A 253 -0.98 -15.79 8.58
C ASN A 253 0.21 -15.17 7.85
N ILE A 254 -0.04 -14.57 6.68
CA ILE A 254 1.00 -13.92 5.89
C ILE A 254 1.45 -12.66 6.63
N LYS A 255 2.77 -12.52 6.77
CA LYS A 255 3.42 -11.35 7.34
C LYS A 255 3.84 -10.39 6.23
N ASP A 256 4.51 -10.91 5.21
CA ASP A 256 5.02 -10.09 4.11
C ASP A 256 5.21 -10.86 2.80
N PHE A 257 5.32 -10.12 1.71
CA PHE A 257 5.69 -10.59 0.38
C PHE A 257 6.93 -9.83 -0.08
N ILE A 258 8.03 -10.55 -0.26
CA ILE A 258 9.33 -9.93 -0.50
C ILE A 258 9.86 -10.38 -1.85
N SER A 259 10.13 -9.42 -2.73
CA SER A 259 10.88 -9.63 -3.96
C SER A 259 12.32 -9.17 -3.76
N GLU A 260 13.28 -10.09 -3.76
CA GLU A 260 14.70 -9.76 -3.84
C GLU A 260 15.05 -9.41 -5.28
N ALA A 261 15.44 -8.16 -5.53
CA ALA A 261 15.63 -7.67 -6.88
C ALA A 261 16.96 -6.95 -7.08
N ASP A 262 17.49 -7.07 -8.29
CA ASP A 262 18.61 -6.27 -8.78
C ASP A 262 18.14 -5.31 -9.85
N ILE A 263 18.66 -4.08 -9.80
CA ILE A 263 18.65 -3.15 -10.91
C ILE A 263 19.92 -3.34 -11.71
N LEU A 264 19.77 -3.60 -13.00
CA LEU A 264 20.85 -3.73 -13.96
C LEU A 264 20.83 -2.57 -14.95
N VAL A 265 22.01 -2.02 -15.23
CA VAL A 265 22.25 -1.07 -16.31
C VAL A 265 23.44 -1.60 -17.11
N ASP A 266 23.29 -1.72 -18.42
CA ASP A 266 24.29 -2.32 -19.32
C ASP A 266 24.73 -3.74 -18.88
N GLY A 267 23.82 -4.48 -18.25
CA GLY A 267 24.06 -5.84 -17.73
C GLY A 267 24.79 -5.90 -16.38
N GLU A 268 25.21 -4.76 -15.82
CA GLU A 268 25.88 -4.68 -14.53
C GLU A 268 24.90 -4.35 -13.40
N VAL A 269 25.07 -5.00 -12.24
CA VAL A 269 24.24 -4.73 -11.06
C VAL A 269 24.60 -3.38 -10.45
N GLN A 270 23.71 -2.40 -10.60
CA GLN A 270 23.86 -1.07 -10.02
C GLN A 270 23.27 -0.96 -8.61
N LYS A 271 22.22 -1.75 -8.32
CA LYS A 271 21.56 -1.73 -7.02
C LYS A 271 20.93 -3.07 -6.70
N GLN A 272 21.04 -3.50 -5.45
CA GLN A 272 20.31 -4.64 -4.90
C GLN A 272 19.32 -4.12 -3.86
N ALA A 273 18.10 -4.63 -3.85
CA ALA A 273 17.08 -4.21 -2.90
C ALA A 273 16.02 -5.30 -2.69
N GLU A 274 15.34 -5.20 -1.56
CA GLU A 274 14.10 -5.93 -1.30
C GLU A 274 12.91 -5.01 -1.57
N ILE A 275 11.91 -5.52 -2.28
CA ILE A 275 10.64 -4.82 -2.55
C ILE A 275 9.55 -5.51 -1.75
N GLU A 276 8.88 -4.75 -0.90
CA GLU A 276 7.82 -5.22 0.00
C GLU A 276 6.54 -4.39 -0.22
N VAL A 277 5.37 -4.86 0.27
CA VAL A 277 4.05 -4.25 0.01
C VAL A 277 3.97 -2.76 0.41
N ASN A 278 4.81 -2.31 1.35
CA ASN A 278 4.90 -0.90 1.77
C ASN A 278 6.32 -0.32 1.70
N HIS A 279 7.29 -1.09 1.20
CA HIS A 279 8.68 -0.65 1.04
C HIS A 279 9.05 -0.72 -0.45
N PRO A 280 8.64 0.28 -1.25
CA PRO A 280 8.92 0.29 -2.67
C PRO A 280 10.40 0.57 -2.96
N LEU A 281 10.90 -0.03 -4.04
CA LEU A 281 12.21 0.31 -4.58
C LEU A 281 12.13 1.59 -5.39
N TYR A 282 12.96 2.57 -5.04
CA TYR A 282 13.18 3.76 -5.85
C TYR A 282 14.45 3.65 -6.70
N TYR A 283 14.34 3.89 -8.00
CA TYR A 283 15.46 3.97 -8.94
C TYR A 283 15.11 4.83 -10.16
N ASP A 284 16.03 5.69 -10.61
CA ASP A 284 15.91 6.56 -11.80
C ASP A 284 14.57 7.34 -11.92
N GLY A 285 14.06 7.83 -10.78
CA GLY A 285 12.78 8.53 -10.71
C GLY A 285 11.56 7.64 -11.00
N TYR A 286 11.67 6.36 -10.68
CA TYR A 286 10.58 5.41 -10.64
C TYR A 286 10.48 4.77 -9.25
N HIS A 287 9.24 4.53 -8.83
CA HIS A 287 8.94 3.68 -7.69
C HIS A 287 8.37 2.35 -8.19
N LEU A 288 8.95 1.25 -7.73
CA LEU A 288 8.47 -0.11 -7.97
C LEU A 288 7.81 -0.63 -6.69
N TYR A 289 6.51 -0.90 -6.77
CA TYR A 289 5.70 -1.39 -5.67
C TYR A 289 5.34 -2.85 -5.88
N GLN A 290 5.42 -3.65 -4.81
CA GLN A 290 4.87 -5.00 -4.83
C GLN A 290 3.36 -4.92 -5.03
N SER A 291 2.86 -5.45 -6.15
CA SER A 291 1.43 -5.39 -6.49
C SER A 291 0.78 -6.75 -6.35
N GLU A 292 1.30 -7.75 -7.05
CA GLU A 292 0.74 -9.10 -7.10
C GLU A 292 1.89 -10.12 -7.20
N TYR A 293 1.57 -11.40 -7.08
CA TYR A 293 2.49 -12.49 -7.37
C TYR A 293 1.71 -13.66 -7.96
N ARG A 294 2.40 -14.52 -8.69
CA ARG A 294 1.84 -15.76 -9.23
C ARG A 294 2.82 -16.89 -9.00
N GLN A 295 2.34 -17.99 -8.45
CA GLN A 295 3.12 -19.23 -8.46
C GLN A 295 3.02 -19.86 -9.85
N VAL A 296 4.14 -20.03 -10.54
CA VAL A 296 4.20 -20.59 -11.89
C VAL A 296 4.72 -22.04 -11.92
N GLY A 297 5.33 -22.49 -10.82
CA GLY A 297 5.77 -23.87 -10.65
C GLY A 297 5.97 -24.24 -9.18
N PRO A 298 6.38 -25.48 -8.88
CA PRO A 298 6.71 -25.89 -7.52
C PRO A 298 7.86 -25.05 -6.95
N GLY A 299 7.54 -24.13 -6.04
CA GLY A 299 8.53 -23.22 -5.44
C GLY A 299 9.11 -22.19 -6.38
N SER A 300 8.46 -21.91 -7.54
CA SER A 300 8.86 -20.84 -8.43
C SER A 300 7.75 -19.81 -8.58
N TYR A 301 8.11 -18.54 -8.43
CA TYR A 301 7.19 -17.42 -8.43
C TYR A 301 7.54 -16.38 -9.48
N MET A 302 6.49 -15.70 -9.93
CA MET A 302 6.56 -14.49 -10.73
C MET A 302 6.06 -13.35 -9.85
N SER A 303 6.86 -12.29 -9.74
CA SER A 303 6.48 -11.06 -9.06
C SER A 303 5.89 -10.07 -10.05
N ILE A 304 4.78 -9.45 -9.70
CA ILE A 304 4.13 -8.42 -10.49
C ILE A 304 4.26 -7.11 -9.72
N LEU A 305 5.00 -6.18 -10.29
CA LEU A 305 5.33 -4.90 -9.68
C LEU A 305 4.64 -3.76 -10.41
N SER A 306 4.03 -2.83 -9.67
CA SER A 306 3.58 -1.57 -10.24
C SER A 306 4.76 -0.62 -10.35
N VAL A 307 4.99 -0.04 -11.53
CA VAL A 307 6.06 0.94 -11.76
C VAL A 307 5.43 2.29 -12.05
N VAL A 308 5.84 3.30 -11.28
CA VAL A 308 5.23 4.63 -11.31
C VAL A 308 6.32 5.69 -11.35
N SER A 309 6.21 6.65 -12.28
CA SER A 309 7.13 7.79 -12.34
C SER A 309 6.91 8.74 -11.15
N ASP A 310 8.01 9.27 -10.60
CA ASP A 310 8.01 10.25 -9.52
C ASP A 310 7.86 11.70 -10.00
N ARG A 311 7.65 11.93 -11.30
CA ARG A 311 7.58 13.28 -11.86
C ARG A 311 6.52 14.11 -11.14
N GLY A 312 6.90 15.34 -10.80
CA GLY A 312 6.01 16.25 -10.07
C GLY A 312 6.02 16.06 -8.56
N LEU A 313 6.43 14.89 -8.06
CA LEU A 313 6.40 14.56 -6.64
C LEU A 313 7.27 15.51 -5.80
N TYR A 314 8.45 15.92 -6.32
CA TYR A 314 9.30 16.91 -5.65
C TYR A 314 8.61 18.27 -5.41
N PHE A 315 7.80 18.74 -6.36
CA PHE A 315 7.03 19.97 -6.20
C PHE A 315 5.92 19.79 -5.16
N VAL A 316 5.27 18.62 -5.12
CA VAL A 316 4.27 18.29 -4.10
C VAL A 316 4.90 18.30 -2.70
N TRP A 317 6.04 17.62 -2.52
CA TRP A 317 6.77 17.62 -1.24
C TRP A 317 7.23 19.01 -0.82
N ALA A 318 7.80 19.78 -1.75
CA ALA A 318 8.17 21.17 -1.49
C ALA A 318 6.96 22.01 -1.08
N GLY A 319 5.81 21.78 -1.71
CA GLY A 319 4.56 22.44 -1.37
C GLY A 319 4.04 22.12 0.03
N TYR A 320 4.03 20.84 0.41
CA TYR A 320 3.68 20.43 1.78
C TYR A 320 4.67 20.96 2.81
N ALA A 321 5.97 20.88 2.54
CA ALA A 321 6.99 21.46 3.41
C ALA A 321 6.76 22.97 3.61
N ALA A 322 6.48 23.71 2.53
CA ALA A 322 6.15 25.13 2.61
C ALA A 322 4.89 25.38 3.46
N LEU A 323 3.80 24.62 3.26
CA LEU A 323 2.59 24.72 4.09
C LEU A 323 2.87 24.49 5.57
N CYS A 324 3.55 23.39 5.91
CA CYS A 324 3.90 23.06 7.28
C CYS A 324 4.76 24.16 7.92
N LEU A 325 5.81 24.61 7.23
CA LEU A 325 6.68 25.68 7.71
C LEU A 325 5.93 27.01 7.85
N GLY A 326 5.00 27.34 6.94
CA GLY A 326 4.18 28.54 6.99
C GLY A 326 3.26 28.55 8.22
N ILE A 327 2.60 27.43 8.50
CA ILE A 327 1.76 27.26 9.71
C ILE A 327 2.62 27.36 10.97
N VAL A 328 3.76 26.66 10.99
CA VAL A 328 4.69 26.68 12.14
C VAL A 328 5.19 28.10 12.40
N TRP A 329 5.55 28.83 11.35
CA TRP A 329 5.96 30.22 11.46
C TRP A 329 4.86 31.10 12.07
N GLN A 330 3.64 30.99 11.53
CA GLN A 330 2.50 31.82 11.91
C GLN A 330 2.12 31.65 13.38
N LEU A 331 2.11 30.40 13.88
CA LEU A 331 1.61 30.08 15.21
C LEU A 331 2.66 30.25 16.31
N TRP A 332 3.92 29.87 16.05
CA TRP A 332 4.97 29.84 17.08
C TRP A 332 6.05 30.89 16.88
N PHE A 333 6.59 31.07 15.67
CA PHE A 333 7.74 31.94 15.46
C PHE A 333 7.40 33.43 15.64
N VAL A 334 6.25 33.88 15.13
CA VAL A 334 5.77 35.27 15.32
C VAL A 334 5.61 35.60 16.82
N LYS A 335 5.10 34.66 17.62
CA LYS A 335 4.95 34.83 19.07
C LYS A 335 6.29 34.81 19.80
N LEU A 336 7.24 33.99 19.37
CA LEU A 336 8.58 33.92 19.96
C LEU A 336 9.37 35.21 19.72
N VAL A 337 9.38 35.71 18.48
CA VAL A 337 10.07 36.96 18.11
C VAL A 337 9.47 38.16 18.85
N SER A 338 8.15 38.25 18.95
CA SER A 338 7.50 39.34 19.70
C SER A 338 7.79 39.29 21.20
N LYS A 339 7.88 38.09 21.80
CA LYS A 339 8.27 37.91 23.21
C LYS A 339 9.72 38.31 23.47
N ILE A 340 10.63 37.96 22.57
CA ILE A 340 12.06 38.34 22.67
C ILE A 340 12.24 39.85 22.50
N SER A 341 11.54 40.46 21.54
CA SER A 341 11.55 41.92 21.31
C SER A 341 11.05 42.69 22.53
N ARG A 342 9.93 42.25 23.16
CA ARG A 342 9.42 42.86 24.40
C ARG A 342 10.40 42.74 25.58
N ARG A 343 11.11 41.61 25.72
CA ARG A 343 12.13 41.44 26.77
C ARG A 343 13.34 42.35 26.58
N ARG A 344 13.75 42.63 25.33
CA ARG A 344 14.87 43.55 25.05
C ARG A 344 14.49 45.01 25.26
N GLY A 345 13.26 45.42 24.91
CA GLY A 345 12.79 46.79 25.13
C GLY A 345 12.46 47.14 26.59
N GLY A 346 12.18 46.15 27.44
CA GLY A 346 11.96 46.36 28.89
C GLY A 346 13.24 46.51 29.72
N ASN A 347 14.40 46.14 29.17
CA ASN A 347 15.68 46.18 29.88
C ASN A 347 16.51 47.44 29.60
N SER A 348 16.03 48.36 28.76
CA SER A 348 16.68 49.63 28.41
C SER A 348 16.03 50.85 29.08
N GLY A 349 15.23 50.64 30.12
CA GLY A 349 14.46 51.67 30.83
C GLY A 349 14.62 51.62 32.35
N ASN A 350 15.82 51.33 32.84
CA ASN A 350 16.22 51.50 34.24
C ASN A 350 17.51 52.31 34.32
#